data_AF-F4AVY2-F1
#
_entry.id   AF-F4AVY2-F1
#
_cell.length_a   1.000
_cell.length_b   1.000
_cell.length_c   1.000
_cell.angle_alpha   90.00
_cell.angle_beta   90.00
_cell.angle_gamma   90.00
#
_symmetry.space_group_name_H-M   'P 1'
#
loop_
_entity.id
_entity.type
_entity.pdbx_description
1 polymer ?
#
loop_
_entity_poly.entity_id
_entity_poly.type
_entity_poly.pdbx_seq_one_letter_code
_entity_poly.pdbx_strand_id
1 'polypeptide(L)'
;MILSDMLVKIRQARHIDFGDLFGRAIDLFQKVWLQGLLMQVLTIAVSWGVSMAVMLPMSLGGAFIEYGDVSYNDDEVGVIALIFMMVMYLVILVIMSVVNFALQAAFYRIIRMKDRNRSGDRGVGFGMFIKKKYLKKVLVLSMMQVGIAVLAALIFIIPLFYVVVPLQFAIVIFAFNPDWSVNDIYKAAFALGNKKWGITFGTFLVIGFLAIVVGVMACFIGVYATVSVVYLPAYLIYKDVVGFTEDEDMIAQIGV
;
A
#
# COMPACT_ATOMS: atom_id res chain seq x y z
N MET A 1 -10.94 14.51 13.48
CA MET A 1 -12.28 14.04 13.02
C MET A 1 -12.63 12.75 13.74
N ILE A 2 -13.89 12.52 14.15
CA ILE A 2 -14.35 11.23 14.71
C ILE A 2 -15.04 10.37 13.63
N LEU A 3 -15.15 9.06 13.87
CA LEU A 3 -15.68 8.10 12.89
C LEU A 3 -17.10 8.46 12.41
N SER A 4 -17.99 8.87 13.31
CA SER A 4 -19.38 9.23 12.97
C SER A 4 -19.45 10.33 11.92
N ASP A 5 -18.60 11.36 12.04
CA ASP A 5 -18.57 12.50 11.13
C ASP A 5 -18.12 12.06 9.73
N MET A 6 -17.08 11.21 9.67
CA MET A 6 -16.61 10.65 8.39
C MET A 6 -17.69 9.81 7.72
N LEU A 7 -18.41 8.98 8.47
CA LEU A 7 -19.52 8.18 7.93
C LEU A 7 -20.68 9.04 7.43
N VAL A 8 -20.98 10.17 8.07
CA VAL A 8 -21.96 11.14 7.56
C VAL A 8 -21.49 11.74 6.23
N LYS A 9 -20.24 12.19 6.14
CA LYS A 9 -19.67 12.73 4.90
C LYS A 9 -19.69 11.70 3.76
N ILE A 10 -19.34 10.45 4.03
CA ILE A 10 -19.41 9.36 3.04
C ILE A 10 -20.85 9.15 2.55
N ARG A 11 -21.83 9.14 3.44
CA ARG A 11 -23.25 8.96 3.06
C ARG A 11 -23.76 10.08 2.17
N GLN A 12 -23.38 11.32 2.48
CA GLN A 12 -23.77 12.54 1.75
C GLN A 12 -22.88 12.86 0.54
N ALA A 13 -21.89 12.00 0.25
CA ALA A 13 -20.94 12.20 -0.83
C ALA A 13 -21.64 12.38 -2.19
N ARG A 14 -21.39 13.52 -2.84
CA ARG A 14 -21.88 13.81 -4.20
C ARG A 14 -21.29 12.87 -5.23
N HIS A 15 -21.93 12.76 -6.39
CA HIS A 15 -21.39 12.04 -7.53
C HIS A 15 -20.01 12.62 -7.91
N ILE A 16 -19.07 11.74 -8.27
CA ILE A 16 -17.73 12.13 -8.75
C ILE A 16 -17.70 11.76 -10.22
N ASP A 17 -17.41 12.75 -11.07
CA ASP A 17 -17.27 12.52 -12.51
C ASP A 17 -15.93 11.84 -12.83
N PHE A 18 -15.97 10.86 -13.73
CA PHE A 18 -14.78 10.09 -14.10
C PHE A 18 -13.75 10.92 -14.86
N GLY A 19 -14.17 11.70 -15.84
CA GLY A 19 -13.26 12.47 -16.70
C GLY A 19 -12.52 13.52 -15.88
N ASP A 20 -13.23 14.19 -15.00
CA ASP A 20 -12.67 15.17 -14.07
C ASP A 20 -11.71 14.53 -13.05
N LEU A 21 -12.10 13.40 -12.43
CA LEU A 21 -11.23 12.64 -11.53
C LEU A 21 -9.95 12.17 -12.24
N PHE A 22 -10.08 11.64 -13.46
CA PHE A 22 -8.97 11.19 -14.27
C PHE A 22 -8.02 12.34 -14.61
N GLY A 23 -8.55 13.47 -15.10
CA GLY A 23 -7.75 14.65 -15.43
C GLY A 23 -6.96 15.16 -14.21
N ARG A 24 -7.64 15.32 -13.07
CA ARG A 24 -6.98 15.71 -11.81
C ARG A 24 -5.90 14.72 -11.37
N ALA A 25 -6.11 13.42 -11.58
CA ALA A 25 -5.11 12.41 -11.24
C ALA A 25 -3.84 12.58 -12.09
N ILE A 26 -3.98 12.84 -13.39
CA ILE A 26 -2.86 13.11 -14.29
C ILE A 26 -2.14 14.41 -13.93
N ASP A 27 -2.87 15.49 -13.65
CA ASP A 27 -2.27 16.77 -13.23
C ASP A 27 -1.49 16.64 -11.93
N LEU A 28 -2.04 15.89 -10.97
CA LEU A 28 -1.38 15.64 -9.70
C LEU A 28 -0.15 14.73 -9.88
N PHE A 29 -0.22 13.75 -10.79
CA PHE A 29 0.91 12.88 -11.11
C PHE A 29 2.13 13.68 -11.55
N GLN A 30 1.96 14.67 -12.42
CA GLN A 30 3.05 15.54 -12.87
C GLN A 30 3.78 16.25 -11.70
N LYS A 31 3.09 16.47 -10.57
CA LYS A 31 3.69 17.09 -9.36
C LYS A 31 4.39 16.08 -8.45
N VAL A 32 3.98 14.81 -8.47
CA VAL A 32 4.40 13.79 -7.49
C VAL A 32 5.15 12.60 -8.10
N TRP A 33 5.29 12.52 -9.42
CA TRP A 33 5.88 11.37 -10.11
C TRP A 33 7.26 10.98 -9.55
N LEU A 34 8.12 11.96 -9.23
CA LEU A 34 9.45 11.69 -8.68
C LEU A 34 9.38 11.05 -7.29
N GLN A 35 8.42 11.48 -6.47
CA GLN A 35 8.18 10.88 -5.16
C GLN A 35 7.56 9.49 -5.30
N GLY A 36 6.69 9.31 -6.29
CA GLY A 36 6.14 8.01 -6.65
C GLY A 36 7.22 7.02 -7.09
N LEU A 37 8.16 7.47 -7.93
CA LEU A 37 9.33 6.69 -8.34
C LEU A 37 10.21 6.34 -7.13
N LEU A 38 10.48 7.31 -6.25
CA LEU A 38 11.26 7.06 -5.03
C LEU A 38 10.61 5.99 -4.14
N MET A 39 9.28 6.02 -3.98
CA MET A 39 8.54 4.96 -3.27
C MET A 39 8.77 3.58 -3.92
N GLN A 40 8.72 3.49 -5.25
CA GLN A 40 8.93 2.23 -5.97
C GLN A 40 10.36 1.73 -5.80
N VAL A 41 11.36 2.60 -5.92
CA VAL A 41 12.77 2.25 -5.71
C VAL A 41 12.99 1.74 -4.28
N LEU A 42 12.44 2.41 -3.27
CA LEU A 42 12.51 1.96 -1.87
C LEU A 42 11.84 0.60 -1.67
N THR A 43 10.67 0.41 -2.30
CA THR A 43 9.93 -0.86 -2.23
C THR A 43 10.77 -1.99 -2.84
N ILE A 44 11.35 -1.78 -4.03
CA ILE A 44 12.19 -2.77 -4.73
C ILE A 44 13.45 -3.05 -3.93
N ALA A 45 14.15 -2.01 -3.45
CA ALA A 45 15.38 -2.18 -2.69
C ALA A 45 15.16 -3.01 -1.43
N VAL A 46 14.08 -2.75 -0.68
CA VAL A 46 13.74 -3.54 0.50
C VAL A 46 13.28 -4.95 0.10
N SER A 47 12.47 -5.09 -0.95
CA SER A 47 12.03 -6.40 -1.47
C SER A 47 13.21 -7.30 -1.79
N TRP A 48 14.17 -6.75 -2.52
CA TRP A 48 15.34 -7.47 -2.98
C TRP A 48 16.28 -7.79 -1.83
N GLY A 49 16.50 -6.83 -0.91
CA GLY A 49 17.30 -7.04 0.30
C GLY A 49 16.74 -8.13 1.21
N VAL A 50 15.43 -8.12 1.48
CA VAL A 50 14.77 -9.16 2.29
C VAL A 50 14.82 -10.52 1.61
N SER A 51 14.58 -10.56 0.30
CA SER A 51 14.62 -11.82 -0.46
C SER A 51 16.02 -12.42 -0.48
N MET A 52 17.07 -11.62 -0.67
CA MET A 52 18.47 -12.07 -0.59
C MET A 52 18.84 -12.55 0.81
N ALA A 53 18.43 -11.83 1.86
CA ALA A 53 18.72 -12.21 3.24
C ALA A 53 18.12 -13.59 3.61
N VAL A 54 16.98 -13.96 3.02
CA VAL A 54 16.33 -15.26 3.27
C VAL A 54 16.83 -16.35 2.32
N MET A 55 17.00 -16.05 1.02
CA MET A 55 17.40 -17.05 0.03
C MET A 55 18.87 -17.44 0.10
N LEU A 56 19.79 -16.51 0.38
CA LEU A 56 21.24 -16.79 0.39
C LEU A 56 21.63 -17.88 1.40
N PRO A 57 21.16 -17.85 2.67
CA PRO A 57 21.44 -18.92 3.62
C PRO A 57 20.88 -20.29 3.18
N MET A 58 19.72 -20.31 2.50
CA MET A 58 19.13 -21.57 2.01
C MET A 58 19.95 -22.16 0.86
N SER A 59 20.37 -21.34 -0.10
CA SER A 59 21.18 -21.82 -1.24
C SER A 59 22.56 -22.28 -0.80
N LEU A 60 23.17 -21.59 0.17
CA LEU A 60 24.47 -21.98 0.71
C LEU A 60 24.34 -23.22 1.61
N GLY A 61 23.31 -23.29 2.45
CA GLY A 61 23.02 -24.44 3.29
C GLY A 61 22.83 -25.73 2.48
N GLY A 62 22.10 -25.67 1.35
CA GLY A 62 21.97 -26.80 0.43
C GLY A 62 23.29 -27.27 -0.16
N ALA A 63 24.16 -26.32 -0.58
CA ALA A 63 25.49 -26.63 -1.12
C ALA A 63 26.44 -27.23 -0.07
N PHE A 64 26.32 -26.85 1.21
CA PHE A 64 27.10 -27.47 2.30
C PHE A 64 26.60 -28.87 2.66
N ILE A 65 25.31 -29.16 2.48
CA ILE A 65 24.73 -30.49 2.71
C ILE A 65 25.10 -31.46 1.59
N GLU A 66 25.14 -31.02 0.33
CA GLU A 66 25.54 -31.86 -0.82
C GLU A 66 27.00 -32.33 -0.74
N TYR A 67 27.87 -31.60 -0.02
CA TYR A 67 29.26 -31.98 0.23
C TYR A 67 29.46 -32.89 1.46
N GLY A 68 28.46 -33.01 2.33
CA GLY A 68 28.49 -33.89 3.50
C GLY A 68 27.73 -35.18 3.19
N ASP A 69 28.39 -36.33 3.34
CA ASP A 69 27.82 -37.67 3.12
C ASP A 69 26.76 -38.02 4.19
N VAL A 70 25.65 -37.28 4.21
CA VAL A 70 24.55 -37.39 5.17
C VAL A 70 23.39 -38.10 4.49
N SER A 71 23.34 -39.41 4.64
CA SER A 71 22.20 -40.26 4.29
C SER A 71 21.01 -39.92 5.19
N TYR A 72 20.15 -39.01 4.71
CA TYR A 72 18.87 -38.71 5.36
C TYR A 72 17.75 -39.54 4.74
N ASN A 73 16.73 -39.90 5.54
CA ASN A 73 15.46 -40.39 5.00
C ASN A 73 14.84 -39.28 4.14
N ASP A 74 14.88 -39.45 2.82
CA ASP A 74 14.48 -38.43 1.83
C ASP A 74 13.07 -37.85 2.09
N ASP A 75 12.14 -38.69 2.57
CA ASP A 75 10.75 -38.31 2.77
C ASP A 75 10.54 -37.35 3.97
N GLU A 76 11.23 -37.59 5.10
CA GLU A 76 11.05 -36.76 6.31
C GLU A 76 11.77 -35.41 6.19
N VAL A 77 12.94 -35.37 5.53
CA VAL A 77 13.64 -34.12 5.23
C VAL A 77 12.86 -33.28 4.24
N GLY A 78 12.26 -33.90 3.23
CA GLY A 78 11.42 -33.22 2.26
C GLY A 78 10.26 -32.48 2.91
N VAL A 79 9.56 -33.12 3.85
CA VAL A 79 8.42 -32.50 4.56
C VAL A 79 8.87 -31.36 5.48
N ILE A 80 9.94 -31.56 6.26
CA ILE A 80 10.45 -30.52 7.18
C ILE A 80 10.99 -29.31 6.40
N ALA A 81 11.73 -29.53 5.31
CA ALA A 81 12.24 -28.46 4.45
C ALA A 81 11.09 -27.68 3.78
N LEU A 82 10.04 -28.38 3.33
CA LEU A 82 8.85 -27.75 2.75
C LEU A 82 8.09 -26.90 3.77
N ILE A 83 7.90 -27.38 5.00
CA ILE A 83 7.30 -26.59 6.09
C ILE A 83 8.15 -25.35 6.38
N PHE A 84 9.46 -25.51 6.52
CA PHE A 84 10.38 -24.40 6.75
C PHE A 84 10.31 -23.34 5.63
N MET A 85 10.30 -23.79 4.37
CA MET A 85 10.16 -22.91 3.20
C MET A 85 8.83 -22.15 3.22
N MET A 86 7.71 -22.83 3.51
CA MET A 86 6.40 -22.19 3.64
C MET A 86 6.38 -21.10 4.73
N VAL A 87 6.95 -21.40 5.90
CA VAL A 87 7.04 -20.43 7.00
C VAL A 87 7.89 -19.23 6.60
N MET A 88 9.02 -19.44 5.92
CA MET A 88 9.87 -18.34 5.45
C MET A 88 9.19 -17.48 4.39
N TYR A 89 8.48 -18.07 3.43
CA TYR A 89 7.67 -17.30 2.48
C TYR A 89 6.57 -16.48 3.17
N LEU A 90 5.92 -17.04 4.19
CA LEU A 90 4.92 -16.32 4.97
C LEU A 90 5.56 -15.11 5.68
N VAL A 91 6.74 -15.30 6.30
CA VAL A 91 7.49 -14.22 6.95
C VAL A 91 7.85 -13.12 5.94
N ILE A 92 8.37 -13.47 4.76
CA ILE A 92 8.66 -12.50 3.69
C ILE A 92 7.38 -11.76 3.31
N LEU A 93 6.28 -12.46 3.06
CA LEU A 93 5.00 -11.86 2.67
C LEU A 93 4.54 -10.82 3.71
N VAL A 94 4.63 -11.15 5.01
CA VAL A 94 4.27 -10.22 6.08
C VAL A 94 5.20 -9.01 6.08
N ILE A 95 6.53 -9.20 6.05
CA ILE A 95 7.49 -8.09 6.03
C ILE A 95 7.22 -7.17 4.84
N MET A 96 7.01 -7.76 3.66
CA MET A 96 6.71 -7.03 2.43
C MET A 96 5.40 -6.24 2.52
N SER A 97 4.36 -6.83 3.12
CA SER A 97 3.09 -6.15 3.33
C SER A 97 3.23 -4.94 4.25
N VAL A 98 4.01 -5.06 5.34
CA VAL A 98 4.28 -3.97 6.29
C VAL A 98 5.00 -2.82 5.60
N VAL A 99 6.05 -3.12 4.85
CA VAL A 99 6.86 -2.13 4.13
C VAL A 99 6.01 -1.41 3.09
N ASN A 100 5.28 -2.15 2.25
CA ASN A 100 4.42 -1.57 1.23
C ASN A 100 3.32 -0.69 1.85
N PHE A 101 2.67 -1.15 2.92
CA PHE A 101 1.66 -0.36 3.64
C PHE A 101 2.24 0.94 4.18
N ALA A 102 3.40 0.88 4.85
CA ALA A 102 4.06 2.05 5.42
C ALA A 102 4.47 3.07 4.35
N LEU A 103 5.08 2.59 3.25
CA LEU A 103 5.55 3.44 2.16
C LEU A 103 4.39 4.09 1.42
N GLN A 104 3.30 3.36 1.14
CA GLN A 104 2.10 3.94 0.53
C GLN A 104 1.41 4.95 1.45
N ALA A 105 1.29 4.65 2.75
CA ALA A 105 0.75 5.62 3.71
C ALA A 105 1.59 6.90 3.77
N ALA A 106 2.93 6.78 3.75
CA ALA A 106 3.82 7.94 3.68
C ALA A 106 3.64 8.70 2.36
N PHE A 107 3.50 7.98 1.24
CA PHE A 107 3.25 8.58 -0.06
C PHE A 107 1.97 9.41 -0.08
N TYR A 108 0.89 8.95 0.55
CA TYR A 108 -0.35 9.74 0.65
C TYR A 108 -0.15 11.08 1.37
N ARG A 109 0.67 11.13 2.43
CA ARG A 109 1.03 12.40 3.07
C ARG A 109 1.85 13.31 2.16
N ILE A 110 2.80 12.75 1.42
CA ILE A 110 3.61 13.49 0.45
C ILE A 110 2.74 14.04 -0.69
N ILE A 111 1.77 13.26 -1.18
CA ILE A 111 0.80 13.70 -2.18
C ILE A 111 0.02 14.91 -1.64
N ARG A 112 -0.49 14.85 -0.41
CA ARG A 112 -1.22 15.97 0.20
C ARG A 112 -0.40 17.25 0.27
N MET A 113 0.87 17.16 0.65
CA MET A 113 1.77 18.33 0.69
C MET A 113 1.96 18.96 -0.69
N LYS A 114 2.22 18.12 -1.69
CA LYS A 114 2.48 18.57 -3.07
C LYS A 114 1.23 19.09 -3.76
N ASP A 115 0.06 18.49 -3.48
CA ASP A 115 -1.24 18.96 -3.96
C ASP A 115 -1.54 20.39 -3.48
N ARG A 116 -1.17 20.72 -2.23
CA ARG A 116 -1.32 22.07 -1.66
C ARG A 116 -0.20 23.07 -2.01
N ASN A 117 0.75 22.71 -2.88
CA ASN A 117 1.95 23.51 -3.17
C ASN A 117 2.72 23.97 -1.91
N ARG A 118 2.66 23.21 -0.80
CA ARG A 118 3.40 23.54 0.43
C ARG A 118 4.80 22.95 0.35
N SER A 119 5.82 23.81 0.35
CA SER A 119 7.24 23.44 0.23
C SER A 119 7.91 23.02 1.56
N GLY A 120 7.16 22.98 2.67
CA GLY A 120 7.74 23.19 4.01
C GLY A 120 7.35 22.21 5.12
N ASP A 121 6.76 21.05 4.84
CA ASP A 121 6.46 20.06 5.89
C ASP A 121 7.73 19.31 6.30
N ARG A 122 8.50 19.92 7.20
CA ARG A 122 9.69 19.32 7.80
C ARG A 122 9.28 18.07 8.58
N GLY A 123 9.69 16.89 8.11
CA GLY A 123 9.44 15.61 8.79
C GLY A 123 8.55 14.63 8.03
N VAL A 124 7.98 15.04 6.89
CA VAL A 124 7.23 14.11 6.02
C VAL A 124 8.19 13.44 5.04
N GLY A 125 8.40 12.14 5.25
CA GLY A 125 9.21 11.30 4.37
C GLY A 125 8.81 9.83 4.53
N PHE A 126 9.35 8.99 3.65
CA PHE A 126 9.02 7.56 3.59
C PHE A 126 9.29 6.78 4.89
N GLY A 127 10.22 7.25 5.72
CA GLY A 127 10.52 6.65 7.03
C GLY A 127 9.53 6.97 8.16
N MET A 128 8.55 7.85 7.96
CA MET A 128 7.67 8.34 9.03
C MET A 128 6.90 7.21 9.73
N PHE A 129 6.32 6.29 8.96
CA PHE A 129 5.50 5.20 9.48
C PHE A 129 6.31 3.98 9.92
N ILE A 130 7.63 4.00 9.70
CA ILE A 130 8.57 2.97 10.17
C ILE A 130 9.06 3.30 11.60
N LYS A 131 8.76 4.50 12.13
CA LYS A 131 9.06 4.88 13.52
C LYS A 131 8.27 4.02 14.53
N LYS A 132 8.89 3.75 15.69
CA LYS A 132 8.35 2.90 16.78
C LYS A 132 6.91 3.24 17.19
N LYS A 133 6.52 4.53 17.13
CA LYS A 133 5.16 5.01 17.47
C LYS A 133 4.07 4.37 16.60
N TYR A 134 4.31 4.18 15.31
CA TYR A 134 3.30 3.71 14.35
C TYR A 134 3.50 2.26 13.92
N LEU A 135 4.71 1.71 14.09
CA LEU A 135 5.09 0.39 13.59
C LEU A 135 4.12 -0.73 14.02
N LYS A 136 3.69 -0.76 15.29
CA LYS A 136 2.73 -1.76 15.78
C LYS A 136 1.38 -1.67 15.06
N LYS A 137 0.91 -0.44 14.79
CA LYS A 137 -0.38 -0.23 14.12
C LYS A 137 -0.29 -0.60 12.64
N VAL A 138 0.80 -0.22 11.96
CA VAL A 138 1.09 -0.63 10.58
C VAL A 138 1.18 -2.16 10.47
N LEU A 139 1.83 -2.83 11.42
CA LEU A 139 1.92 -4.29 11.45
C LEU A 139 0.54 -4.95 11.52
N VAL A 140 -0.33 -4.50 12.42
CA VAL A 140 -1.68 -5.07 12.56
C VAL A 140 -2.53 -4.76 11.31
N LEU A 141 -2.46 -3.54 10.77
CA LEU A 141 -3.19 -3.16 9.55
C LEU A 141 -2.74 -3.99 8.34
N SER A 142 -1.43 -4.12 8.11
CA SER A 142 -0.90 -4.92 7.00
C SER A 142 -1.27 -6.40 7.11
N MET A 143 -1.22 -6.99 8.31
CA MET A 143 -1.70 -8.36 8.53
C MET A 143 -3.20 -8.51 8.26
N MET A 144 -4.02 -7.55 8.69
CA MET A 144 -5.46 -7.57 8.37
C MET A 144 -5.71 -7.44 6.87
N GLN A 145 -4.95 -6.60 6.16
CA GLN A 145 -5.04 -6.46 4.71
C GLN A 145 -4.71 -7.78 4.00
N VAL A 146 -3.62 -8.44 4.41
CA VAL A 146 -3.25 -9.77 3.89
C VAL A 146 -4.35 -10.80 4.20
N GLY A 147 -4.83 -10.85 5.44
CA GLY A 147 -5.88 -11.80 5.84
C GLY A 147 -7.17 -11.63 5.03
N ILE A 148 -7.63 -10.38 4.83
CA ILE A 148 -8.81 -10.08 4.01
C ILE A 148 -8.56 -10.49 2.55
N ALA A 149 -7.38 -10.20 1.99
CA ALA A 149 -7.05 -10.56 0.61
C ALA A 149 -6.98 -12.09 0.42
N VAL A 150 -6.37 -12.82 1.36
CA VAL A 150 -6.30 -14.29 1.33
C VAL A 150 -7.70 -14.90 1.45
N LEU A 151 -8.51 -14.46 2.41
CA LEU A 151 -9.90 -14.94 2.55
C LEU A 151 -10.72 -14.67 1.29
N ALA A 152 -10.58 -13.48 0.69
CA ALA A 152 -11.24 -13.15 -0.56
C ALA A 152 -10.80 -14.08 -1.69
N ALA A 153 -9.49 -14.31 -1.85
CA ALA A 153 -8.95 -15.21 -2.87
C ALA A 153 -9.43 -16.67 -2.71
N LEU A 154 -9.56 -17.16 -1.47
CA LEU A 154 -10.07 -18.50 -1.17
C LEU A 154 -11.56 -18.66 -1.52
N ILE A 155 -12.34 -17.57 -1.45
CA ILE A 155 -13.79 -17.54 -1.77
C ILE A 155 -14.02 -17.29 -3.28
N PHE A 156 -12.98 -17.46 -4.13
CA PHE A 156 -12.92 -17.18 -5.59
C PHE A 156 -12.35 -15.80 -5.93
N ILE A 157 -11.88 -15.62 -7.17
CA ILE A 157 -11.16 -14.40 -7.61
C ILE A 157 -12.07 -13.15 -7.61
N ILE A 158 -13.38 -13.30 -7.78
CA ILE A 158 -14.32 -12.16 -7.84
C ILE A 158 -14.32 -11.32 -6.54
N PRO A 159 -14.48 -11.91 -5.34
CA PRO A 159 -14.31 -11.19 -4.07
C PRO A 159 -13.02 -10.38 -3.95
N LEU A 160 -11.91 -10.83 -4.57
CA LEU A 160 -10.63 -10.13 -4.52
C LEU A 160 -10.73 -8.75 -5.18
N PHE A 161 -11.34 -8.66 -6.37
CA PHE A 161 -11.53 -7.38 -7.06
C PHE A 161 -12.41 -6.41 -6.26
N TYR A 162 -13.38 -6.94 -5.51
CA TYR A 162 -14.20 -6.13 -4.65
C TYR A 162 -13.39 -5.49 -3.51
N VAL A 163 -12.65 -6.30 -2.74
CA VAL A 163 -11.95 -5.85 -1.52
C VAL A 163 -10.73 -4.97 -1.81
N VAL A 164 -10.11 -5.05 -2.99
CA VAL A 164 -8.96 -4.19 -3.35
C VAL A 164 -9.26 -2.71 -3.15
N VAL A 165 -10.48 -2.25 -3.48
CA VAL A 165 -10.87 -0.84 -3.34
C VAL A 165 -10.96 -0.40 -1.87
N PRO A 166 -11.76 -1.04 -0.98
CA PRO A 166 -11.73 -0.79 0.46
C PRO A 166 -10.34 -0.88 1.08
N LEU A 167 -9.54 -1.90 0.71
CA LEU A 167 -8.19 -2.08 1.26
C LEU A 167 -7.28 -0.90 0.90
N GLN A 168 -7.39 -0.36 -0.32
CA GLN A 168 -6.65 0.84 -0.70
C GLN A 168 -7.08 2.06 0.12
N PHE A 169 -8.38 2.24 0.35
CA PHE A 169 -8.87 3.32 1.20
C PHE A 169 -8.44 3.17 2.68
N ALA A 170 -8.22 1.95 3.18
CA ALA A 170 -7.71 1.75 4.53
C ALA A 170 -6.32 2.39 4.71
N ILE A 171 -5.46 2.29 3.68
CA ILE A 171 -4.14 2.94 3.68
C ILE A 171 -4.28 4.46 3.67
N VAL A 172 -5.17 5.00 2.82
CA VAL A 172 -5.46 6.45 2.74
C VAL A 172 -5.96 6.98 4.09
N ILE A 173 -6.95 6.29 4.69
CA ILE A 173 -7.56 6.71 5.96
C ILE A 173 -6.53 6.63 7.08
N PHE A 174 -5.73 5.57 7.16
CA PHE A 174 -4.65 5.46 8.13
C PHE A 174 -3.62 6.59 7.96
N ALA A 175 -3.25 6.94 6.73
CA ALA A 175 -2.27 7.99 6.47
C ALA A 175 -2.70 9.33 7.09
N PHE A 176 -4.00 9.65 7.04
CA PHE A 176 -4.53 10.92 7.56
C PHE A 176 -5.09 10.83 8.99
N ASN A 177 -5.44 9.63 9.46
CA ASN A 177 -5.98 9.38 10.79
C ASN A 177 -5.19 8.27 11.52
N PRO A 178 -3.88 8.45 11.75
CA PRO A 178 -3.04 7.38 12.31
C PRO A 178 -3.38 7.04 13.77
N ASP A 179 -4.10 7.91 14.47
CA ASP A 179 -4.48 7.72 15.87
C ASP A 179 -5.74 6.86 16.04
N TRP A 180 -6.55 6.69 14.98
CA TRP A 180 -7.76 5.87 15.02
C TRP A 180 -7.49 4.39 15.31
N SER A 181 -8.48 3.71 15.87
CA SER A 181 -8.39 2.27 16.07
C SER A 181 -8.38 1.54 14.72
N VAL A 182 -7.78 0.34 14.67
CA VAL A 182 -7.72 -0.47 13.45
C VAL A 182 -9.12 -0.78 12.91
N ASN A 183 -10.06 -1.07 13.80
CA ASN A 183 -11.46 -1.34 13.44
C ASN A 183 -12.15 -0.12 12.84
N ASP A 184 -11.89 1.08 13.37
CA ASP A 184 -12.50 2.30 12.84
C ASP A 184 -11.95 2.65 11.46
N ILE A 185 -10.65 2.43 11.24
CA ILE A 185 -10.01 2.59 9.92
C ILE A 185 -10.69 1.68 8.89
N TYR A 186 -10.83 0.38 9.18
CA TYR A 186 -11.47 -0.55 8.24
C TYR A 186 -12.96 -0.29 8.06
N LYS A 187 -13.70 0.05 9.12
CA LYS A 187 -15.12 0.42 8.99
C LYS A 187 -15.30 1.61 8.06
N ALA A 188 -14.50 2.65 8.22
CA ALA A 188 -14.53 3.81 7.35
C ALA A 188 -14.07 3.48 5.92
N ALA A 189 -13.03 2.65 5.78
CA ALA A 189 -12.49 2.23 4.49
C ALA A 189 -13.50 1.43 3.67
N PHE A 190 -14.19 0.48 4.29
CA PHE A 190 -15.26 -0.28 3.64
C PHE A 190 -16.48 0.60 3.37
N ALA A 191 -16.85 1.54 4.26
CA ALA A 191 -17.94 2.47 3.98
C ALA A 191 -17.65 3.34 2.74
N LEU A 192 -16.45 3.93 2.67
CA LEU A 192 -16.02 4.75 1.53
C LEU A 192 -15.86 3.90 0.26
N GLY A 193 -15.18 2.75 0.38
CA GLY A 193 -14.96 1.81 -0.70
C GLY A 193 -16.25 1.31 -1.33
N ASN A 194 -17.25 0.94 -0.52
CA ASN A 194 -18.55 0.50 -1.02
C ASN A 194 -19.31 1.65 -1.71
N LYS A 195 -19.28 2.86 -1.11
CA LYS A 195 -19.98 4.04 -1.65
C LYS A 195 -19.40 4.49 -3.00
N LYS A 196 -18.09 4.34 -3.20
CA LYS A 196 -17.35 4.82 -4.38
C LYS A 196 -16.68 3.69 -5.16
N TRP A 197 -17.21 2.47 -5.05
CA TRP A 197 -16.56 1.28 -5.59
C TRP A 197 -16.34 1.38 -7.11
N GLY A 198 -17.42 1.56 -7.86
CA GLY A 198 -17.37 1.54 -9.33
C GLY A 198 -16.48 2.62 -9.93
N ILE A 199 -16.57 3.86 -9.41
CA ILE A 199 -15.71 4.95 -9.88
C ILE A 199 -14.24 4.69 -9.53
N THR A 200 -13.95 4.23 -8.31
CA THR A 200 -12.56 3.96 -7.88
C THR A 200 -11.95 2.82 -8.69
N PHE A 201 -12.68 1.70 -8.81
CA PHE A 201 -12.24 0.53 -9.57
C PHE A 201 -12.04 0.85 -11.05
N GLY A 202 -13.02 1.52 -11.67
CA GLY A 202 -12.94 1.92 -13.08
C GLY A 202 -11.75 2.84 -13.35
N THR A 203 -11.51 3.83 -12.49
CA THR A 203 -10.34 4.70 -12.63
C THR A 203 -9.04 3.96 -12.39
N PHE A 204 -8.94 3.06 -11.39
CA PHE A 204 -7.76 2.23 -11.19
C PHE A 204 -7.44 1.37 -12.41
N LEU A 205 -8.45 0.75 -13.03
CA LEU A 205 -8.29 -0.09 -14.20
C LEU A 205 -7.74 0.73 -15.38
N VAL A 206 -8.38 1.86 -15.71
CA VAL A 206 -7.99 2.69 -16.85
C VAL A 206 -6.61 3.31 -16.63
N ILE A 207 -6.38 3.93 -15.48
CA ILE A 207 -5.10 4.58 -15.16
C ILE A 207 -3.98 3.54 -15.04
N GLY A 208 -4.24 2.38 -14.42
CA GLY A 208 -3.26 1.31 -14.30
C GLY A 208 -2.86 0.73 -15.65
N PHE A 209 -3.83 0.50 -16.54
CA PHE A 209 -3.55 0.07 -17.90
C PHE A 209 -2.71 1.09 -18.66
N LEU A 210 -3.06 2.37 -18.61
CA LEU A 210 -2.29 3.44 -19.25
C LEU A 210 -0.88 3.56 -18.68
N ALA A 211 -0.71 3.44 -17.36
CA ALA A 211 0.60 3.46 -16.72
C ALA A 211 1.50 2.35 -17.24
N ILE A 212 0.97 1.12 -17.38
CA ILE A 212 1.73 0.00 -17.94
C ILE A 212 2.10 0.25 -19.40
N VAL A 213 1.14 0.67 -20.24
CA VAL A 213 1.39 0.93 -21.67
C VAL A 213 2.45 2.02 -21.85
N VAL A 214 2.30 3.16 -21.18
CA VAL A 214 3.27 4.26 -21.22
C VAL A 214 4.62 3.83 -20.63
N GLY A 215 4.60 3.07 -19.54
CA GLY A 215 5.81 2.60 -18.89
C GLY A 215 6.61 1.61 -19.74
N VAL A 216 5.94 0.72 -20.48
CA VAL A 216 6.58 -0.20 -21.43
C VAL A 216 7.16 0.57 -22.61
N MET A 217 6.43 1.55 -23.16
CA MET A 217 6.96 2.44 -24.21
C MET A 217 8.20 3.21 -23.75
N ALA A 218 8.30 3.53 -22.46
CA ALA A 218 9.46 4.14 -21.82
C ALA A 218 10.49 3.09 -21.31
N CYS A 219 10.76 2.06 -22.12
CA CYS A 219 11.82 1.06 -21.91
C CYS A 219 11.67 0.16 -20.66
N PHE A 220 10.45 -0.23 -20.28
CA PHE A 220 10.11 -1.07 -19.11
C PHE A 220 10.45 -0.46 -17.74
N ILE A 221 11.60 0.19 -17.59
CA ILE A 221 11.95 0.98 -16.40
C ILE A 221 10.92 2.10 -16.18
N GLY A 222 10.36 2.63 -17.28
CA GLY A 222 9.24 3.56 -17.24
C GLY A 222 8.01 3.04 -16.49
N VAL A 223 7.80 1.72 -16.38
CA VAL A 223 6.69 1.15 -15.58
C VAL A 223 6.85 1.55 -14.11
N TYR A 224 8.05 1.51 -13.56
CA TYR A 224 8.29 1.94 -12.17
C TYR A 224 8.09 3.45 -11.97
N ALA A 225 8.41 4.25 -12.98
CA ALA A 225 8.18 5.69 -12.93
C ALA A 225 6.69 6.05 -13.01
N THR A 226 5.91 5.27 -13.75
CA THR A 226 4.50 5.58 -14.05
C THR A 226 3.52 4.92 -13.09
N VAL A 227 3.78 3.70 -12.61
CA VAL A 227 2.81 2.90 -11.83
C VAL A 227 2.26 3.61 -10.60
N SER A 228 3.03 4.52 -9.99
CA SER A 228 2.59 5.29 -8.82
C SER A 228 1.33 6.16 -9.04
N VAL A 229 0.97 6.45 -10.30
CA VAL A 229 -0.25 7.17 -10.66
C VAL A 229 -1.53 6.46 -10.18
N VAL A 230 -1.50 5.13 -10.03
CA VAL A 230 -2.67 4.34 -9.59
C VAL A 230 -3.13 4.68 -8.16
N TYR A 231 -2.26 5.28 -7.35
CA TYR A 231 -2.60 5.66 -5.98
C TYR A 231 -3.39 6.97 -5.90
N LEU A 232 -3.32 7.82 -6.92
CA LEU A 232 -3.86 9.18 -6.91
C LEU A 232 -5.39 9.26 -6.91
N PRO A 233 -6.14 8.41 -7.64
CA PRO A 233 -7.60 8.45 -7.60
C PRO A 233 -8.15 8.21 -6.19
N ALA A 234 -7.53 7.29 -5.42
CA ALA A 234 -7.96 7.01 -4.05
C ALA A 234 -7.78 8.25 -3.14
N TYR A 235 -6.66 8.96 -3.30
CA TYR A 235 -6.38 10.21 -2.59
C TYR A 235 -7.41 11.29 -2.95
N LEU A 236 -7.66 11.50 -4.25
CA LEU A 236 -8.59 12.52 -4.74
C LEU A 236 -10.03 12.22 -4.29
N ILE A 237 -10.47 10.97 -4.37
CA ILE A 237 -11.80 10.57 -3.87
C ILE A 237 -11.90 10.80 -2.37
N TYR A 238 -10.87 10.45 -1.58
CA TYR A 238 -10.86 10.75 -0.15
C TYR A 238 -10.95 12.26 0.11
N LYS A 239 -10.18 13.07 -0.63
CA LYS A 239 -10.20 14.53 -0.55
C LYS A 239 -11.59 15.10 -0.89
N ASP A 240 -12.23 14.61 -1.93
CA ASP A 240 -13.53 15.12 -2.41
C ASP A 240 -14.70 14.68 -1.51
N VAL A 241 -14.61 13.49 -0.90
CA VAL A 241 -15.68 12.93 -0.06
C VAL A 241 -15.54 13.34 1.40
N VAL A 242 -14.35 13.20 1.96
CA VAL A 242 -14.10 13.42 3.39
C VAL A 242 -13.49 14.81 3.62
N GLY A 243 -12.51 15.17 2.80
CA GLY A 243 -11.67 16.35 3.00
C GLY A 243 -10.72 16.22 4.19
N PHE A 244 -10.00 17.30 4.48
CA PHE A 244 -9.03 17.38 5.58
C PHE A 244 -9.47 18.45 6.58
N THR A 245 -9.30 18.20 7.88
CA THR A 245 -9.55 19.21 8.94
C THR A 245 -8.30 20.06 9.20
N GLU A 246 -8.49 21.28 9.70
CA GLU A 246 -7.39 22.23 10.02
C GLU A 246 -6.41 21.66 11.08
N ASP A 247 -6.87 20.84 12.04
CA ASP A 247 -6.00 20.23 13.06
C ASP A 247 -4.97 19.23 12.51
N GLU A 248 -5.26 18.57 11.38
CA GLU A 248 -4.28 17.72 10.70
C GLU A 248 -3.14 18.55 10.09
N ASP A 249 -3.35 19.87 9.89
CA ASP A 249 -2.32 20.80 9.42
C ASP A 249 -1.34 21.20 10.56
N MET A 250 -1.68 20.99 11.84
CA MET A 250 -0.78 21.24 12.98
C MET A 250 0.18 20.08 13.25
N ILE A 251 -0.23 18.82 13.08
CA ILE A 251 0.66 17.65 13.27
C ILE A 251 1.82 17.65 12.25
N ALA A 252 1.62 18.32 11.11
CA ALA A 252 2.67 18.57 10.12
C ALA A 252 3.68 19.66 10.55
N GLN A 253 3.30 20.57 11.46
CA GLN A 253 4.17 21.63 12.00
C GLN A 253 5.02 21.18 13.19
N ILE A 254 4.57 20.17 13.96
CA ILE A 254 5.29 19.65 15.12
C ILE A 254 5.99 18.34 14.76
N GLY A 255 7.23 18.48 14.29
CA GLY A 255 8.14 17.37 14.07
C GLY A 255 8.48 16.65 15.38
N VAL A 256 8.08 15.38 15.48
CA VAL A 256 8.64 14.36 16.39
C VAL A 256 8.91 13.08 15.59
#